data_AF-A0A842WUC6-F1
#
_entry.id   AF-A0A842WUC6-F1
#
_cell.length_a   1.000
_cell.length_b   1.000
_cell.length_c   1.000
_cell.angle_alpha   90.00
_cell.angle_beta   90.00
_cell.angle_gamma   90.00
#
_symmetry.space_group_name_H-M   'P 1'
#
loop_
_entity.id
_entity.type
_entity.pdbx_description
1 polymer ?
#
loop_
_entity_poly.entity_id
_entity_poly.type
_entity_poly.pdbx_seq_one_letter_code
_entity_poly.pdbx_strand_id
1 'polypeptide(L)'
;MILKLNCPECSAEATIDLPTDEVERIKQTILTEGRSPTLIARCKSNHSLLVTLYFRDDALGVRDVRIPLNPSSDDKETDEMDWVTGVFGGKRK
;
A
#
# COMPACT_ATOMS: atom_id res chain seq x y z
N MET A 1 9.22 -2.18 12.86
CA MET A 1 9.08 -0.73 13.13
C MET A 1 7.59 -0.43 13.13
N ILE A 2 7.10 0.26 14.17
CA ILE A 2 5.67 0.54 14.30
C ILE A 2 5.41 2.00 13.90
N LEU A 3 4.59 2.19 12.86
CA LEU A 3 4.09 3.51 12.46
C LEU A 3 2.67 3.69 13.01
N LYS A 4 2.45 4.81 13.71
CA LYS A 4 1.13 5.21 14.22
C LYS A 4 0.61 6.37 13.40
N LEU A 5 -0.60 6.24 12.89
CA LEU A 5 -1.30 7.27 12.14
C LEU A 5 -2.78 7.29 12.52
N ASN A 6 -3.45 8.40 12.22
CA ASN A 6 -4.87 8.56 12.49
C ASN A 6 -5.65 8.51 11.17
N CYS A 7 -6.78 7.81 11.18
CA CYS A 7 -7.70 7.80 10.07
C CYS A 7 -8.35 9.20 9.92
N PRO A 8 -8.29 9.83 8.74
CA PRO A 8 -8.90 11.14 8.55
C PRO A 8 -10.44 11.13 8.57
N GLU A 9 -11.08 9.96 8.45
CA GLU A 9 -12.55 9.84 8.48
C GLU A 9 -13.11 9.73 9.90
N CYS A 10 -12.60 8.76 10.66
CA CYS A 10 -13.17 8.37 11.95
C CYS A 10 -12.27 8.76 13.12
N SER A 11 -11.14 9.41 12.86
CA SER A 11 -10.10 9.72 13.86
C SER A 11 -9.58 8.50 14.63
N ALA A 12 -9.90 7.28 14.18
CA ALA A 12 -9.44 6.06 14.81
C ALA A 12 -7.94 5.86 14.54
N GLU A 13 -7.24 5.36 15.56
CA GLU A 13 -5.83 4.99 15.46
C GLU A 13 -5.65 3.83 14.48
N ALA A 14 -4.70 3.98 13.58
CA ALA A 14 -4.21 2.96 12.66
C ALA A 14 -2.74 2.69 12.98
N THR A 15 -2.41 1.41 13.14
CA THR A 15 -1.05 0.97 13.44
C THR A 15 -0.57 0.10 12.29
N ILE A 16 0.57 0.45 11.70
CA ILE A 16 1.23 -0.37 10.70
C ILE A 16 2.47 -0.94 11.37
N ASP A 17 2.54 -2.26 11.44
CA ASP A 17 3.77 -2.96 11.80
C ASP A 17 4.52 -3.30 10.51
N LEU A 18 5.67 -2.66 10.32
CA LEU A 18 6.57 -2.94 9.20
C LEU A 18 7.76 -3.74 9.73
N PRO A 19 7.93 -5.02 9.38
CA PRO A 19 9.10 -5.76 9.79
C PRO A 19 10.36 -5.18 9.11
N THR A 20 11.52 -5.43 9.71
CA THR A 20 12.77 -4.74 9.35
C THR A 20 13.17 -5.00 7.89
N ASP A 21 12.89 -6.20 7.38
CA ASP A 21 13.11 -6.58 5.99
C ASP A 21 12.23 -5.76 5.02
N GLU A 22 10.99 -5.45 5.40
CA GLU A 22 10.10 -4.63 4.59
C GLU A 22 10.54 -3.17 4.57
N VAL A 23 11.02 -2.66 5.70
CA VAL A 23 11.61 -1.31 5.78
C VAL A 23 12.83 -1.19 4.86
N GLU A 24 13.71 -2.21 4.83
CA GLU A 24 14.86 -2.22 3.93
C GLU A 24 14.45 -2.27 2.46
N ARG A 25 13.45 -3.10 2.10
CA ARG A 25 12.90 -3.14 0.74
C ARG A 25 12.36 -1.78 0.31
N ILE A 26 11.52 -1.16 1.16
CA ILE A 26 10.94 0.16 0.93
C ILE A 26 12.05 1.22 0.75
N LYS A 27 13.07 1.20 1.61
CA LYS A 27 14.23 2.09 1.54
C LYS A 27 14.96 1.92 0.20
N GLN A 28 15.23 0.68 -0.21
CA GLN A 28 15.88 0.39 -1.49
C GLN A 28 15.04 0.93 -2.65
N THR A 29 13.74 0.67 -2.69
CA THR A 29 12.83 1.18 -3.73
C THR A 29 12.84 2.71 -3.82
N ILE A 30 12.82 3.41 -2.68
CA ILE A 30 12.87 4.88 -2.66
C ILE A 30 14.20 5.38 -3.22
N LEU A 31 15.31 4.73 -2.88
CA LEU A 31 16.65 5.12 -3.35
C LEU A 31 16.88 4.78 -4.83
N THR A 32 16.37 3.66 -5.33
CA THR A 32 16.57 3.22 -6.71
C THR A 32 15.62 3.89 -7.69
N GLU A 33 14.35 4.01 -7.35
CA GLU A 33 13.33 4.56 -8.25
C GLU A 33 13.06 6.06 -8.04
N GLY A 34 13.53 6.63 -6.92
CA GLY A 34 13.24 8.02 -6.55
C GLY A 34 11.74 8.25 -6.27
N ARG A 35 10.97 7.18 -6.05
CA ARG A 35 9.52 7.22 -5.84
C ARG A 35 9.17 6.88 -4.40
N SER A 36 8.23 7.64 -3.84
CA SER A 36 7.62 7.34 -2.54
C SER A 36 6.59 6.21 -2.69
N PRO A 37 6.84 4.99 -2.17
CA PRO A 37 5.87 3.92 -2.23
C PRO A 37 4.65 4.26 -1.37
N THR A 38 3.51 3.73 -1.79
CA THR A 38 2.24 3.87 -1.07
C THR A 38 1.82 2.50 -0.56
N LEU A 39 1.59 2.40 0.73
CA LEU A 39 1.11 1.20 1.40
C LEU A 39 -0.38 1.31 1.67
N ILE A 40 -1.04 0.16 1.76
CA ILE A 40 -2.43 0.06 2.20
C ILE A 40 -2.42 -0.37 3.66
N ALA A 41 -3.01 0.45 4.53
CA ALA A 41 -3.21 0.15 5.93
C ALA A 41 -4.70 0.11 6.25
N ARG A 42 -5.10 -0.55 7.34
CA ARG A 42 -6.48 -0.53 7.84
C ARG A 42 -6.53 0.09 9.23
N CYS A 43 -7.48 1.00 9.45
CA CYS A 43 -7.72 1.56 10.78
C CYS A 43 -8.56 0.61 11.66
N LYS A 44 -8.68 0.89 12.96
CA LYS A 44 -9.54 0.09 13.88
C LYS A 44 -11.00 -0.01 13.44
N SER A 45 -11.51 0.97 12.68
CA SER A 45 -12.87 0.96 12.11
C SER A 45 -12.96 0.25 10.75
N ASN A 46 -11.90 -0.45 10.33
CA ASN A 46 -11.81 -1.19 9.05
C ASN A 46 -11.81 -0.31 7.78
N HIS A 47 -11.57 0.99 7.86
CA HIS A 47 -11.31 1.82 6.68
C HIS A 47 -9.92 1.55 6.09
N SER A 48 -9.85 1.37 4.77
CA SER A 48 -8.59 1.31 4.01
C SER A 48 -7.96 2.69 3.93
N LEU A 49 -6.67 2.78 4.20
CA LEU A 49 -5.86 3.98 4.20
C LEU A 49 -4.69 3.80 3.24
N LEU A 50 -4.53 4.73 2.31
CA LEU A 50 -3.35 4.85 1.47
C LEU A 50 -2.31 5.71 2.19
N VAL A 51 -1.20 5.09 2.56
CA VAL A 51 -0.12 5.71 3.34
C VAL A 51 1.11 5.83 2.46
N THR A 52 1.43 7.05 2.04
CA THR A 52 2.63 7.32 1.25
C THR A 52 3.81 7.50 2.17
N LEU A 53 4.90 6.76 1.94
CA LEU A 53 6.10 6.80 2.76
C LEU A 53 7.18 7.68 2.12
N TYR A 54 8.05 8.24 2.96
CA TYR A 54 9.28 8.89 2.52
C TYR A 54 10.45 8.40 3.36
N PHE A 55 11.63 8.47 2.76
CA PHE A 55 12.87 8.15 3.43
C PHE A 55 13.78 9.36 3.38
N ARG A 56 14.19 9.85 4.56
CA ARG A 56 15.08 11.01 4.69
C ARG A 56 15.91 10.87 5.96
N ASP A 57 17.18 11.24 5.88
CA ASP A 57 18.09 11.28 7.05
C ASP A 57 18.14 9.95 7.82
N ASP A 58 18.16 8.84 7.08
CA ASP A 58 18.12 7.45 7.58
C ASP A 58 16.85 7.04 8.35
N ALA A 59 15.80 7.87 8.31
CA ALA A 59 14.51 7.59 8.90
C ALA A 59 13.42 7.39 7.84
N LEU A 60 12.59 6.36 8.05
CA LEU A 60 11.35 6.16 7.30
C LEU A 60 10.22 6.92 7.99
N GLY A 61 9.50 7.74 7.24
CA GLY A 61 8.38 8.54 7.73
C GLY A 61 7.14 8.45 6.83
N VAL A 62 6.03 8.96 7.36
CA VAL A 62 4.75 9.06 6.63
C VAL A 62 4.64 10.43 6.00
N ARG A 63 4.49 10.48 4.67
CA ARG A 63 4.34 11.72 3.89
C ARG A 63 2.89 12.17 3.80
N ASP A 64 2.00 11.23 3.51
CA ASP A 64 0.57 11.52 3.28
C ASP A 64 -0.29 10.31 3.65
N VAL A 65 -1.52 10.56 4.09
CA VAL A 65 -2.52 9.54 4.45
C VAL A 65 -3.84 9.92 3.80
N ARG A 66 -4.35 9.08 2.91
CA ARG A 66 -5.61 9.31 2.18
C ARG A 66 -6.56 8.13 2.31
N ILE A 67 -7.85 8.40 2.21
CA ILE A 67 -8.88 7.37 2.11
C ILE A 67 -9.20 7.18 0.61
N PRO A 68 -9.13 5.96 0.07
CA PRO A 68 -9.56 5.70 -1.29
C PRO A 68 -11.08 5.87 -1.38
N LEU A 69 -11.54 6.68 -2.35
CA LEU A 69 -12.97 6.94 -2.59
C LEU A 69 -13.74 5.69 -3.03
N ASN A 70 -13.02 4.67 -3.54
CA ASN A 70 -13.52 3.33 -3.79
C ASN A 70 -12.56 2.35 -3.08
N PRO A 71 -12.86 1.85 -1.86
CA PRO A 71 -12.07 0.79 -1.28
C PRO A 71 -12.21 -0.44 -2.20
N SER A 72 -11.13 -0.82 -2.88
CA SER A 72 -11.10 -2.02 -3.71
C SER A 72 -11.61 -3.18 -2.87
N SER A 73 -12.82 -3.63 -3.18
CA SER A 73 -13.48 -4.75 -2.51
C SER A 73 -13.01 -6.04 -3.17
N ASP A 74 -11.72 -6.18 -3.44
CA ASP A 74 -11.17 -7.39 -4.07
C ASP A 74 -9.68 -7.50 -3.69
N ASP A 75 -9.45 -8.00 -2.47
CA ASP A 75 -8.32 -8.91 -2.21
C ASP A 75 -8.63 -10.22 -2.96
N LYS A 76 -8.60 -10.19 -4.29
CA LYS A 76 -8.42 -11.40 -5.09
C LYS A 76 -7.10 -11.24 -5.80
N GLU A 77 -6.15 -12.06 -5.38
CA GLU A 77 -5.01 -12.48 -6.20
C GLU A 77 -5.55 -12.83 -7.60
N THR A 78 -5.48 -11.89 -8.53
CA THR A 78 -5.62 -12.21 -9.94
C THR A 78 -4.27 -12.78 -10.36
N ASP A 79 -4.22 -14.11 -10.39
CA ASP A 79 -3.25 -14.92 -11.13
C ASP A 79 -2.85 -14.18 -12.43
N GLU A 80 -1.55 -13.95 -12.60
CA GLU A 80 -0.94 -13.17 -13.70
C GLU A 80 -1.27 -13.70 -15.13
N MET A 81 -2.04 -14.77 -15.26
CA MET A 81 -2.42 -15.37 -16.54
C MET A 81 -3.79 -14.96 -17.11
N ASP A 82 -4.69 -14.36 -16.35
CA ASP A 82 -6.09 -14.19 -16.83
C ASP A 82 -6.33 -12.90 -17.65
N TRP A 83 -5.41 -11.93 -17.58
CA TRP A 83 -5.52 -10.71 -18.38
C TRP A 83 -5.19 -10.95 -19.86
N VAL A 84 -4.32 -11.91 -20.18
CA VAL A 84 -3.93 -12.21 -21.57
C VAL A 84 -5.11 -12.86 -22.31
N THR A 85 -5.84 -13.77 -21.67
CA THR A 85 -7.05 -14.40 -22.23
C THR A 85 -8.19 -13.41 -22.41
N GLY A 86 -8.35 -12.46 -21.49
CA GLY A 86 -9.34 -11.38 -21.59
C GLY A 86 -9.06 -10.38 -22.73
N VAL A 87 -7.79 -10.02 -22.94
CA VAL A 87 -7.40 -9.04 -23.99
C VAL A 87 -7.30 -9.68 -25.37
N PHE A 88 -6.84 -10.93 -25.48
CA PHE A 88 -6.56 -11.57 -26.78
C PHE A 88 -7.66 -12.54 -27.27
N GLY A 89 -8.78 -12.69 -26.54
CA GLY A 89 -9.97 -13.37 -27.05
C GLY A 89 -9.71 -14.78 -27.55
N GLY A 90 -8.82 -15.52 -26.89
CA GLY A 90 -8.39 -16.85 -27.31
C GLY A 90 -9.41 -17.94 -26.98
N LYS A 91 -10.61 -17.91 -27.57
CA LYS A 91 -11.44 -19.13 -27.67
C LYS A 91 -10.74 -20.09 -28.64
N ARG A 92 -9.90 -20.98 -28.12
CA ARG A 92 -9.58 -22.21 -28.84
C ARG A 92 -10.83 -23.08 -28.82
N LYS A 93 -11.36 -23.34 -30.02
CA LYS A 93 -12.44 -24.30 -30.28
C LYS A 93 -11.89 -25.72 -30.22
#